data_AF-A0AAD8J6R0-F1
#
_entry.id   AF-A0AAD8J6R0-F1
#
_cell.length_a   1.000
_cell.length_b   1.000
_cell.length_c   1.000
_cell.angle_alpha   90.00
_cell.angle_beta   90.00
_cell.angle_gamma   90.00
#
_symmetry.space_group_name_H-M   'P 1'
#
loop_
_entity.id
_entity.type
_entity.pdbx_description
1 polymer ?
#
loop_
_entity_poly.entity_id
_entity_poly.type
_entity_poly.pdbx_seq_one_letter_code
_entity_poly.pdbx_strand_id
1 'polypeptide(L)'
;MLLGRMIGILGPIDMEILATGQDTYKYFTKENDMYHINEDTNQLEYIIPEESSLEDHLQISNVGLANFLRDILEINPLKHITASEALEHPWLSYSYSYDSSFC
;
A
#
# COMPACT_ATOMS: atom_id res chain seq x y z
N MET A 1 -13.09 -5.24 1.87
CA MET A 1 -12.43 -4.58 3.03
C MET A 1 -11.22 -3.78 2.56
N LEU A 2 -10.96 -2.58 3.11
CA LEU A 2 -9.84 -1.71 2.68
C LEU A 2 -8.48 -2.37 2.89
N LEU A 3 -8.25 -3.00 4.04
CA LEU A 3 -6.99 -3.67 4.37
C LEU A 3 -6.60 -4.76 3.35
N GLY A 4 -7.57 -5.54 2.87
CA GLY A 4 -7.34 -6.53 1.81
C GLY A 4 -6.88 -5.89 0.49
N ARG A 5 -7.40 -4.71 0.14
CA ARG A 5 -6.92 -3.96 -1.03
C ARG A 5 -5.51 -3.41 -0.83
N MET A 6 -5.21 -2.89 0.36
CA MET A 6 -3.86 -2.41 0.68
C MET A 6 -2.83 -3.53 0.51
N ILE A 7 -3.12 -4.72 1.05
CA ILE A 7 -2.24 -5.88 0.89
C ILE A 7 -2.14 -6.33 -0.57
N GLY A 8 -3.25 -6.31 -1.30
CA GLY A 8 -3.28 -6.66 -2.72
C GLY A 8 -2.41 -5.73 -3.60
N ILE A 9 -2.31 -4.45 -3.24
CA ILE A 9 -1.57 -3.42 -4.00
C ILE A 9 -0.11 -3.29 -3.54
N LEU A 10 0.11 -3.27 -2.23
CA LEU A 10 1.40 -2.95 -1.61
C LEU A 10 2.18 -4.19 -1.16
N GLY A 11 1.54 -5.36 -1.16
CA GLY A 11 2.11 -6.62 -0.70
C GLY A 11 1.76 -6.97 0.75
N PRO A 12 2.23 -8.14 1.22
CA PRO A 12 1.92 -8.65 2.56
C PRO A 12 2.53 -7.78 3.66
N ILE A 13 1.87 -7.76 4.82
CA ILE A 13 2.36 -7.07 6.02
C ILE A 13 3.41 -7.96 6.70
N ASP A 14 4.55 -7.36 7.06
CA ASP A 14 5.62 -8.05 7.80
C ASP A 14 5.08 -8.67 9.11
N MET A 15 5.44 -9.94 9.38
CA MET A 15 4.94 -10.68 10.55
C MET A 15 5.28 -9.99 11.88
N GLU A 16 6.40 -9.28 11.95
CA GLU A 16 6.80 -8.50 13.14
C GLU A 16 5.79 -7.40 13.48
N ILE A 17 5.20 -6.77 12.45
CA ILE A 17 4.16 -5.74 12.62
C ILE A 17 2.85 -6.40 13.04
N LEU A 18 2.48 -7.51 12.40
CA LEU A 18 1.28 -8.25 12.77
C LEU A 18 1.33 -8.71 14.23
N ALA A 19 2.47 -9.20 14.70
CA ALA A 19 2.67 -9.70 16.06
C ALA A 19 2.56 -8.60 17.14
N THR A 20 2.89 -7.36 16.80
CA THR A 20 2.84 -6.21 17.73
C THR A 20 1.54 -5.40 17.64
N GLY A 21 0.73 -5.64 16.60
CA GLY A 21 -0.52 -4.92 16.37
C GLY A 21 -1.59 -5.22 17.42
N GLN A 22 -2.07 -4.16 18.09
CA GLN A 22 -3.12 -4.25 19.11
C GLN A 22 -4.41 -4.88 18.57
N ASP A 23 -4.76 -4.57 17.33
CA ASP A 23 -6.02 -4.94 16.69
C ASP A 23 -5.87 -6.04 15.62
N THR A 24 -4.68 -6.66 15.50
CA THR A 24 -4.40 -7.71 14.49
C THR A 24 -5.43 -8.84 14.54
N TYR A 25 -5.83 -9.24 15.76
CA TYR A 25 -6.80 -10.31 15.99
C TYR A 25 -8.20 -10.04 15.42
N LYS A 26 -8.51 -8.79 15.03
CA LYS A 26 -9.80 -8.46 14.40
C LYS A 26 -9.84 -8.82 12.92
N TYR A 27 -8.66 -8.96 12.30
CA TYR A 27 -8.51 -9.08 10.85
C TYR A 27 -7.74 -10.32 10.41
N PHE A 28 -6.93 -10.91 11.28
CA PHE A 28 -6.06 -12.04 10.95
C PHE A 28 -6.24 -13.23 11.91
N THR A 29 -6.20 -14.44 11.36
CA THR A 29 -6.15 -15.69 12.13
C THR A 29 -4.78 -15.88 12.77
N LYS A 30 -4.62 -16.94 13.57
CA LYS A 30 -3.31 -17.31 14.16
C LYS A 30 -2.31 -17.75 13.10
N GLU A 31 -2.82 -18.21 11.97
CA GLU A 31 -2.08 -18.60 10.77
C GLU A 31 -1.77 -17.40 9.87
N ASN A 32 -2.14 -16.18 10.29
CA ASN A 32 -2.03 -14.91 9.56
C ASN A 32 -2.90 -14.80 8.30
N ASP A 33 -3.96 -15.61 8.21
CA ASP A 33 -4.94 -15.49 7.13
C ASP A 33 -5.91 -14.36 7.42
N MET A 34 -6.23 -13.56 6.41
CA MET A 34 -7.18 -12.46 6.58
C MET A 34 -8.62 -12.98 6.64
N TYR A 35 -9.42 -12.41 7.53
CA TYR A 35 -10.83 -12.73 7.64
C TYR A 35 -11.67 -11.50 8.04
N HIS A 36 -12.99 -11.64 7.91
CA HIS A 36 -13.96 -10.78 8.56
C HIS A 36 -15.11 -11.62 9.12
N ILE A 37 -15.88 -11.05 10.05
CA ILE A 37 -17.13 -11.66 10.50
C ILE A 37 -18.26 -11.03 9.69
N ASN A 38 -19.03 -11.86 9.00
CA ASN A 38 -20.21 -11.43 8.26
C ASN A 38 -21.29 -10.97 9.26
N GLU A 39 -21.79 -9.74 9.10
CA GLU A 39 -22.74 -9.15 10.05
C GLU A 39 -24.13 -9.81 10.02
N ASP A 40 -24.52 -10.38 8.87
CA ASP A 40 -25.82 -11.03 8.69
C ASP A 40 -25.84 -12.46 9.23
N THR A 41 -24.76 -13.21 9.00
CA THR A 41 -24.67 -14.64 9.35
C THR A 41 -23.88 -14.90 10.62
N ASN A 42 -23.13 -13.91 11.11
CA ASN A 42 -22.17 -14.00 12.22
C ASN A 42 -21.11 -15.11 12.00
N GLN A 43 -20.80 -15.41 10.74
CA GLN A 43 -19.81 -16.41 10.35
C GLN A 43 -18.48 -15.75 9.98
N LEU A 44 -17.38 -16.47 10.24
CA LEU A 44 -16.05 -16.08 9.80
C LEU A 44 -15.89 -16.39 8.31
N GLU A 45 -15.53 -15.38 7.54
CA GLU A 45 -15.28 -15.49 6.10
C GLU A 45 -13.86 -15.02 5.77
N TYR A 46 -13.09 -15.89 5.12
CA TYR A 46 -11.74 -15.58 4.66
C TYR A 46 -11.74 -14.56 3.55
N ILE A 47 -10.75 -13.67 3.59
CA ILE A 47 -10.51 -12.66 2.57
C ILE A 47 -9.22 -13.05 1.85
N ILE A 48 -9.31 -13.26 0.54
CA ILE A 48 -8.15 -13.45 -0.33
C ILE A 48 -7.87 -12.08 -0.98
N PRO A 49 -6.76 -11.41 -0.64
CA PRO A 49 -6.36 -10.19 -1.32
C PRO A 49 -6.18 -10.45 -2.82
N GLU A 50 -6.73 -9.56 -3.64
CA GLU A 50 -6.52 -9.61 -5.09
C GLU A 50 -5.16 -8.98 -5.40
N GLU A 51 -4.24 -9.77 -5.96
CA GLU A 51 -2.93 -9.27 -6.38
C GLU A 51 -3.10 -8.26 -7.52
N SER A 52 -2.54 -7.06 -7.32
CA SER A 52 -2.61 -5.97 -8.28
C SER A 52 -1.43 -5.03 -8.11
N SER A 53 -1.17 -4.17 -9.10
CA SER A 53 -0.11 -3.17 -8.98
C SER A 53 -0.66 -1.79 -8.63
N LEU A 54 0.21 -0.97 -8.03
CA LEU A 54 -0.06 0.45 -7.79
C LEU A 54 -0.28 1.20 -9.10
N GLU A 55 0.45 0.82 -10.14
CA GLU A 55 0.34 1.38 -11.50
C GLU A 55 -1.03 1.10 -12.13
N ASP A 56 -1.56 -0.12 -11.99
CA ASP A 56 -2.88 -0.49 -12.52
C ASP A 56 -3.99 0.37 -11.87
N HIS A 57 -3.84 0.66 -10.58
CA HIS A 57 -4.81 1.44 -9.81
C HIS A 57 -4.76 2.93 -10.12
N LEU A 58 -3.58 3.47 -10.37
CA LEU A 58 -3.38 4.90 -10.57
C LEU A 58 -3.32 5.30 -12.04
N GLN A 59 -3.34 4.33 -12.97
CA GLN A 59 -3.18 4.55 -14.41
C GLN A 59 -1.92 5.36 -14.73
N ILE A 60 -0.86 5.19 -13.92
CA ILE A 60 0.37 5.95 -14.03
C ILE A 60 1.27 5.31 -15.08
N SER A 61 1.65 6.07 -16.10
CA SER A 61 2.68 5.69 -17.06
C SER A 61 4.09 6.14 -16.64
N ASN A 62 4.21 7.02 -15.64
CA ASN A 62 5.48 7.57 -15.18
C ASN A 62 6.08 6.72 -14.04
N VAL A 63 7.11 5.94 -14.38
CA VAL A 63 7.85 5.09 -13.44
C VAL A 63 8.42 5.86 -12.24
N GLY A 64 8.83 7.12 -12.43
CA GLY A 64 9.36 7.96 -11.35
C GLY A 64 8.32 8.29 -10.28
N LEU A 65 7.08 8.59 -10.70
CA LEU A 65 5.97 8.81 -9.75
C LEU A 65 5.61 7.50 -9.05
N ALA A 66 5.53 6.39 -9.77
CA ALA A 66 5.22 5.09 -9.18
C ALA A 66 6.25 4.71 -8.09
N ASN A 67 7.54 4.92 -8.34
CA ASN A 67 8.60 4.69 -7.36
C ASN A 67 8.48 5.60 -6.14
N PHE A 68 8.24 6.89 -6.36
CA PHE A 68 8.00 7.82 -5.25
C PHE A 68 6.83 7.37 -4.37
N LEU A 69 5.72 6.97 -5.00
CA LEU A 69 4.54 6.52 -4.28
C LEU A 69 4.78 5.22 -3.52
N ARG A 70 5.59 4.29 -4.06
CA ARG A 70 6.00 3.08 -3.33
C ARG A 70 6.75 3.44 -2.05
N ASP A 71 7.70 4.37 -2.13
CA ASP A 71 8.53 4.74 -0.97
C ASP A 71 7.69 5.38 0.14
N ILE A 72 6.72 6.25 -0.20
CA ILE A 72 5.84 6.89 0.79
C ILE A 72 4.66 6.01 1.25
N LEU A 73 4.36 4.92 0.54
CA LEU A 73 3.31 3.95 0.90
C LEU A 73 3.89 2.67 1.52
N GLU A 74 5.18 2.67 1.87
CA GLU A 74 5.82 1.57 2.59
C GLU A 74 5.04 1.23 3.87
N ILE A 75 4.62 -0.03 3.99
CA ILE A 75 3.80 -0.51 5.10
C ILE A 75 4.63 -0.56 6.38
N ASN A 76 5.90 -0.93 6.27
CA ASN A 76 6.75 -1.05 7.44
C ASN A 76 7.19 0.35 7.91
N PRO A 77 6.73 0.80 9.10
CA PRO A 77 7.03 2.14 9.59
C PRO A 77 8.53 2.38 9.83
N LEU A 78 9.34 1.33 9.97
CA LEU A 78 10.80 1.44 10.12
C LEU A 78 11.52 1.63 8.77
N LYS A 79 10.87 1.26 7.66
CA LYS A 79 11.39 1.44 6.30
C LYS A 79 10.75 2.67 5.61
N HIS A 80 9.67 3.19 6.19
CA HIS A 80 8.94 4.35 5.70
C HIS A 80 9.83 5.60 5.71
N ILE A 81 9.91 6.28 4.56
CA ILE A 81 10.74 7.49 4.44
C ILE A 81 10.10 8.66 5.18
N THR A 82 10.93 9.51 5.76
CA THR A 82 10.46 10.75 6.40
C THR A 82 10.02 11.77 5.35
N ALA A 83 9.23 12.77 5.78
CA ALA A 83 8.85 13.88 4.91
C ALA A 83 10.06 14.64 4.34
N SER A 84 11.13 14.79 5.11
CA SER A 84 12.37 15.42 4.63
C SER A 84 13.08 14.59 3.57
N GLU A 85 13.17 13.27 3.74
CA GLU A 85 13.75 12.38 2.73
C GLU A 85 12.88 12.32 1.47
N ALA A 86 11.56 12.34 1.61
CA ALA A 86 10.63 12.37 0.48
C ALA A 86 10.81 13.62 -0.40
N LEU A 87 11.14 14.78 0.18
CA LEU A 87 11.40 16.01 -0.57
C LEU A 87 12.65 15.91 -1.45
N GLU A 88 13.63 15.09 -1.07
CA GLU A 88 14.85 14.84 -1.83
C GLU A 88 14.68 13.77 -2.92
N HIS A 89 13.47 13.21 -3.07
CA HIS A 89 13.25 12.12 -4.01
C HIS A 89 13.45 12.58 -5.48
N PRO A 90 14.14 11.78 -6.34
CA PRO A 90 14.49 12.18 -7.71
C PRO A 90 13.31 12.62 -8.57
N TRP A 91 12.13 12.04 -8.33
CA TRP A 91 10.89 12.41 -9.04
C TRP A 91 10.50 13.88 -8.84
N LEU A 92 10.67 14.42 -7.62
CA LEU A 92 10.36 15.83 -7.33
C LEU A 92 11.42 16.77 -7.91
N SER A 93 12.67 16.30 -8.01
CA SER A 93 13.77 17.06 -8.59
C SER A 93 13.77 17.06 -10.13
N TYR A 94 12.88 16.30 -10.77
CA TYR A 94 12.79 16.25 -12.22
C TYR A 94 12.26 17.57 -12.78
N SER A 95 13.04 18.23 -13.64
CA SER A 95 12.59 19.42 -14.34
C SER A 95 11.56 19.03 -15.41
N TYR A 96 10.28 19.19 -15.10
CA TYR A 96 9.22 19.10 -16.08
C TYR A 96 9.35 20.26 -17.07
N SER A 97 10.01 20.03 -18.19
CA SER A 97 9.98 20.97 -19.30
C SER A 97 8.54 21.09 -19.76
N TYR A 98 7.92 22.24 -19.55
CA TYR A 98 6.62 22.55 -20.11
C TYR A 98 6.80 22.63 -21.63
N ASP A 99 6.20 21.70 -22.37
CA ASP A 99 6.24 21.75 -23.83
C ASP A 99 5.35 22.91 -24.26
N SER A 100 5.98 24.08 -24.50
CA SER A 100 5.30 25.32 -24.90
C SER A 100 4.89 25.31 -26.37
N SER A 101 4.82 24.15 -27.00
CA SER A 101 4.53 23.96 -28.42
C SER A 101 3.02 24.01 -28.76
N PHE A 102 2.17 24.45 -27.82
CA PHE A 102 0.72 24.67 -28.02
C PHE A 102 0.27 26.14 -27.88
N CYS A 103 1.17 27.11 -28.06
CA CYS A 103 0.81 28.52 -28.26
C CYS A 103 1.07 28.98 -29.70
#